data_AF-A0A2Z4UV67-F1
#
_entry.id   AF-A0A2Z4UV67-F1
#
_cell.length_a   1.000
_cell.length_b   1.000
_cell.length_c   1.000
_cell.angle_alpha   90.00
_cell.angle_beta   90.00
_cell.angle_gamma   90.00
#
_symmetry.space_group_name_H-M   'P 1'
#
loop_
_entity.id
_entity.type
_entity.pdbx_description
1 polymer ?
#
loop_
_entity_poly.entity_id
_entity_poly.type
_entity_poly.pdbx_seq_one_letter_code
_entity_poly.pdbx_strand_id
1 'polypeptide(L)' 'MDSALTELRRLVDELAAHTHQVGELMLEVAPAYLSDTDAADVLARLCEQIGETIENGLAARRYAMSGDRRVLHRAVL' A
#
# COMPACT_ATOMS: atom_id res chain seq x y z
N MET A 1 20.28 -11.81 21.60
CA MET A 1 19.01 -11.05 21.66
C MET A 1 18.90 -10.04 20.51
N ASP A 2 20.01 -9.49 20.01
CA ASP A 2 20.05 -8.51 18.92
C ASP A 2 19.73 -9.09 17.51
N SER A 3 20.00 -10.38 17.29
CA SER A 3 19.75 -11.05 16.01
C SER A 3 18.26 -11.19 15.67
N ALA A 4 17.41 -11.47 16.67
CA ALA A 4 15.97 -11.60 16.46
C ALA A 4 15.31 -10.25 16.09
N LEU A 5 15.76 -9.16 16.71
CA LEU A 5 15.29 -7.81 16.37
C LEU A 5 15.76 -7.38 14.97
N THR A 6 16.99 -7.73 14.61
CA THR A 6 17.54 -7.49 13.26
C THR A 6 16.74 -8.24 12.20
N GLU A 7 16.43 -9.51 12.44
CA GLU A 7 15.63 -10.33 11.53
C GLU A 7 14.20 -9.79 11.37
N LEU A 8 13.57 -9.38 12.48
CA LEU A 8 12.26 -8.73 12.43
C LEU A 8 12.29 -7.44 11.60
N ARG A 9 13.33 -6.61 11.76
CA ARG A 9 13.51 -5.38 10.98
C ARG A 9 13.58 -5.68 9.48
N ARG A 10 14.39 -6.67 9.10
CA ARG A 10 14.54 -7.12 7.71
C ARG A 10 13.20 -7.54 7.10
N LEU A 11 12.43 -8.36 7.82
CA LEU A 11 11.11 -8.81 7.36
C LEU A 11 10.13 -7.66 7.19
N VAL A 12 10.13 -6.67 8.09
CA VAL A 12 9.31 -5.47 7.96
C VAL A 12 9.72 -4.62 6.76
N ASP A 13 11.03 -4.50 6.49
CA ASP A 13 11.53 -3.78 5.32
C ASP A 13 11.19 -4.49 4.00
N GLU A 14 11.25 -5.82 3.98
CA GLU A 14 10.83 -6.63 2.83
C GLU A 14 9.32 -6.53 2.57
N LEU A 15 8.51 -6.58 3.62
CA LEU A 15 7.08 -6.35 3.52
C LEU A 15 6.80 -4.96 2.96
N ALA A 16 7.49 -3.93 3.47
CA ALA A 16 7.35 -2.56 2.99
C ALA A 16 7.78 -2.43 1.52
N ALA A 17 8.84 -3.12 1.08
CA ALA A 17 9.23 -3.14 -0.33
C ALA A 17 8.15 -3.80 -1.20
N HIS A 18 7.57 -4.91 -0.74
CA HIS A 18 6.50 -5.59 -1.46
C HIS A 18 5.22 -4.74 -1.55
N THR A 19 4.82 -4.09 -0.45
CA THR A 19 3.68 -3.17 -0.45
C THR A 19 3.91 -1.97 -1.38
N HIS A 20 5.15 -1.51 -1.52
CA HIS A 20 5.47 -0.45 -2.50
C HIS A 20 5.21 -0.93 -3.93
N GLN A 21 5.67 -2.14 -4.29
CA GLN A 21 5.42 -2.74 -5.61
C GLN A 21 3.92 -2.90 -5.89
N VAL A 22 3.14 -3.34 -4.90
CA VAL A 22 1.67 -3.37 -5.02
C VAL A 22 1.12 -1.97 -5.26
N GLY A 23 1.61 -0.96 -4.53
CA GLY A 23 1.22 0.43 -4.74
C GLY A 23 1.55 0.98 -6.12
N GLU A 24 2.65 0.53 -6.75
CA GLU A 24 2.98 0.85 -8.14
C GLU A 24 1.94 0.27 -9.11
N LEU A 25 1.50 -0.98 -8.89
CA LEU A 25 0.40 -1.58 -9.67
C LEU A 25 -0.92 -0.79 -9.47
N MET A 26 -1.18 -0.33 -8.24
CA MET A 26 -2.33 0.54 -7.97
C MET A 26 -2.22 1.87 -8.72
N LEU A 27 -1.01 2.42 -8.91
CA LEU A 27 -0.78 3.65 -9.66
C LEU A 27 -0.88 3.47 -11.18
N GLU A 28 -0.54 2.29 -11.70
CA GLU A 28 -0.78 1.95 -13.12
C GLU A 28 -2.27 1.99 -13.46
N VAL A 29 -3.12 1.54 -12.52
CA VAL A 29 -4.57 1.50 -12.69
C VAL A 29 -5.25 2.81 -12.29
N ALA A 30 -4.83 3.44 -11.19
CA ALA A 30 -5.33 4.72 -10.70
C ALA A 30 -4.17 5.74 -10.57
N PRO A 31 -3.85 6.49 -11.65
CA PRO A 31 -2.71 7.40 -11.69
C PRO A 31 -2.72 8.47 -10.61
N ALA A 32 -1.55 9.00 -10.26
CA ALA A 32 -1.36 9.97 -9.17
C ALA A 32 -2.16 11.28 -9.29
N TYR A 33 -2.60 11.66 -10.50
CA TYR A 33 -3.43 12.85 -10.70
C TYR A 33 -4.88 12.66 -10.25
N LEU A 34 -5.33 11.42 -10.04
CA LEU A 34 -6.68 11.13 -9.54
C LEU A 34 -6.78 11.43 -8.04
N SER A 35 -7.93 11.98 -7.64
CA SER A 35 -8.28 12.07 -6.23
C SER A 35 -8.47 10.66 -5.63
N ASP A 36 -8.41 10.52 -4.30
CA ASP A 36 -8.67 9.23 -3.66
C ASP A 36 -10.10 8.73 -3.91
N THR A 37 -11.07 9.63 -4.09
CA THR A 37 -12.45 9.27 -4.45
C THR A 37 -12.52 8.69 -5.85
N ASP A 38 -11.95 9.37 -6.86
CA ASP A 38 -11.94 8.86 -8.23
C ASP A 38 -11.10 7.59 -8.36
N ALA A 39 -9.99 7.51 -7.62
CA ALA A 39 -9.16 6.32 -7.55
C ALA A 39 -9.90 5.13 -6.92
N ALA A 40 -10.76 5.35 -5.92
CA ALA A 40 -11.53 4.27 -5.29
C ALA A 40 -12.46 3.59 -6.29
N ASP A 41 -13.14 4.35 -7.14
CA ASP A 41 -14.05 3.82 -8.15
C ASP A 41 -13.30 2.97 -9.19
N VAL A 42 -12.12 3.42 -9.61
CA VAL A 42 -11.28 2.70 -10.58
C VAL A 42 -10.64 1.46 -9.95
N LEU A 43 -10.17 1.55 -8.70
CA LEU A 43 -9.52 0.45 -7.99
C LEU A 43 -10.51 -0.62 -7.51
N ALA A 44 -11.80 -0.32 -7.45
CA ALA A 44 -12.86 -1.22 -6.98
C ALA A 44 -12.76 -2.64 -7.55
N ARG A 45 -12.62 -2.72 -8.87
CA ARG A 45 -12.55 -4.00 -9.59
C ARG A 45 -11.24 -4.73 -9.38
N LEU A 46 -10.11 -4.02 -9.39
CA LEU A 46 -8.80 -4.63 -9.17
C LEU A 46 -8.74 -5.22 -7.76
N CYS A 47 -9.15 -4.46 -6.75
CA CYS A 47 -9.15 -4.89 -5.35
C CYS A 47 -10.02 -6.14 -5.15
N GLU A 48 -11.23 -6.17 -5.73
CA GLU A 48 -12.10 -7.36 -5.73
C GLU A 48 -11.40 -8.60 -6.32
N GLN A 49 -10.69 -8.44 -7.44
CA GLN A 49 -10.02 -9.55 -8.13
C GLN A 49 -8.83 -10.12 -7.36
N ILE A 50 -8.10 -9.28 -6.63
CA ILE A 50 -6.91 -9.71 -5.86
C ILE A 50 -7.23 -10.03 -4.40
N GLY A 51 -8.50 -9.92 -3.99
CA GLY A 51 -8.93 -10.16 -2.61
C GLY A 51 -8.46 -9.08 -1.62
N GLU A 52 -8.22 -7.85 -2.10
CA GLU A 52 -7.76 -6.72 -1.30
C GLU A 52 -8.92 -5.76 -0.98
N THR A 53 -8.81 -5.03 0.12
CA THR A 53 -9.78 -3.97 0.45
C THR A 53 -9.44 -2.68 -0.29
N ILE A 54 -10.46 -1.87 -0.61
CA ILE A 54 -10.25 -0.54 -1.21
C ILE A 54 -9.37 0.34 -0.35
N GLU A 55 -9.52 0.21 0.97
CA GLU A 55 -8.79 1.01 1.95
C GLU A 55 -7.29 0.70 1.90
N ASN A 56 -6.94 -0.59 1.78
CA ASN A 56 -5.57 -1.05 1.61
C ASN A 56 -5.03 -0.71 0.22
N GLY A 57 -5.84 -0.83 -0.84
CA GLY A 57 -5.45 -0.42 -2.20
C GLY A 57 -5.11 1.07 -2.27
N LEU A 58 -5.93 1.93 -1.67
CA LEU A 58 -5.67 3.36 -1.55
C LEU A 58 -4.45 3.66 -0.67
N ALA A 59 -4.27 2.92 0.43
CA ALA A 59 -3.09 3.06 1.29
C ALA A 59 -1.80 2.69 0.55
N ALA A 60 -1.78 1.58 -0.18
CA ALA A 60 -0.65 1.16 -1.01
C ALA A 60 -0.36 2.18 -2.11
N ARG A 61 -1.39 2.72 -2.79
CA ARG A 61 -1.25 3.80 -3.77
C ARG A 61 -0.60 5.04 -3.16
N ARG A 62 -1.09 5.52 -2.01
CA ARG A 62 -0.49 6.67 -1.30
C ARG A 62 0.95 6.39 -0.87
N TYR A 63 1.23 5.16 -0.46
CA TYR A 63 2.57 4.75 -0.06
C TYR A 63 3.54 4.76 -1.24
N ALA A 64 3.15 4.25 -2.41
CA ALA A 64 3.98 4.32 -3.61
C ALA A 64 4.25 5.76 -4.09
N MET A 65 3.29 6.68 -3.91
CA MET A 65 3.50 8.10 -4.25
C MET A 65 4.45 8.83 -3.30
N SER A 66 4.43 8.47 -2.00
CA SER A 66 5.08 9.26 -0.95
C SER A 66 6.33 8.61 -0.35
N GLY A 67 6.44 7.29 -0.44
CA GLY A 67 7.39 6.50 0.35
C GLY A 67 7.14 6.53 1.87
N ASP A 68 6.09 7.22 2.35
CA ASP A 68 5.81 7.36 3.78
C ASP A 68 5.03 6.15 4.29
N ARG A 69 5.71 5.25 5.01
CA ARG A 69 5.10 4.04 5.60
C ARG A 69 3.94 4.33 6.54
N ARG A 70 3.83 5.55 7.08
CA ARG A 70 2.72 5.91 7.99
C ARG A 70 1.38 5.88 7.28
N VAL A 71 1.33 6.05 5.96
CA VAL A 71 0.07 6.02 5.19
C VAL A 71 -0.50 4.60 5.03
N LEU A 72 0.32 3.57 5.28
CA LEU A 72 -0.12 2.17 5.39
C LEU A 72 -0.86 1.91 6.70
N HIS A 73 -0.53 2.68 7.73
CA HIS A 73 -1.21 2.62 9.02
C HIS A 73 -2.41 3.57 9.00
N ARG A 74 -3.57 3.05 8.58
CA ARG A 74 -4.81 3.66 9.04
C ARG A 74 -4.91 3.34 10.53
N ALA A 75 -4.75 4.34 11.39
CA ALA A 75 -5.07 4.18 12.79
C ALA A 75 -6.51 3.68 12.89
N VAL A 76 -6.70 2.47 13.41
CA VAL A 76 -7.95 2.11 14.05
C VAL A 76 -8.10 3.10 15.20
N LEU A 77 -8.98 4.08 15.03
CA LEU A 77 -9.50 4.89 16.14
C LEU A 77 -10.57 4.08 16.87
#